data_AF-A0AAD1ITC5-F1
#
_entry.id   AF-A0AAD1ITC5-F1
#
_cell.length_a   1.000
_cell.length_b   1.000
_cell.length_c   1.000
_cell.angle_alpha   90.00
_cell.angle_beta   90.00
_cell.angle_gamma   90.00
#
_symmetry.space_group_name_H-M   'P 1'
#
loop_
_entity.id
_entity.type
_entity.pdbx_description
1 polymer ?
#
loop_
_entity_poly.entity_id
_entity_poly.type
_entity_poly.pdbx_seq_one_letter_code
_entity_poly.pdbx_strand_id
1 'polypeptide(L)'
;MTIPASDYLKYAATLVKQRIEWTTDEIGGAMCEGDHDTPLDALHDLIEDVAALAAQCGDPHHYSDGRRVKTAREIEFGLVTEHIWHPDPSTEEPRSWRGTLRHDPEESCPGVFEVSTDPATQEIFVRTVRAI
;
A
#
# COMPACT_ATOMS: atom_id res chain seq x y z
N MET A 1 -4.79 26.50 -3.74
CA MET A 1 -5.28 26.09 -2.41
C MET A 1 -4.09 25.42 -1.72
N THR A 2 -3.76 25.79 -0.48
CA THR A 2 -2.62 25.18 0.23
C THR A 2 -3.08 23.93 0.94
N ILE A 3 -2.39 22.81 0.72
CA ILE A 3 -2.70 21.54 1.39
C ILE A 3 -2.20 21.62 2.83
N PRO A 4 -3.02 21.27 3.82
CA PRO A 4 -2.61 21.27 5.22
C PRO A 4 -1.43 20.32 5.49
N ALA A 5 -0.52 20.73 6.36
CA ALA A 5 0.59 19.87 6.80
C ALA A 5 0.10 18.56 7.46
N SER A 6 -1.09 18.58 8.08
CA SER A 6 -1.75 17.40 8.63
C SER A 6 -2.03 16.33 7.57
N ASP A 7 -2.40 16.72 6.35
CA ASP A 7 -2.67 15.77 5.26
C ASP A 7 -1.37 15.12 4.77
N TYR A 8 -0.27 15.90 4.70
CA TYR A 8 1.05 15.34 4.44
C TYR A 8 1.52 14.37 5.54
N LEU A 9 1.20 14.64 6.81
CA LEU A 9 1.54 13.72 7.90
C LEU A 9 0.78 12.40 7.80
N LYS A 10 -0.53 12.44 7.49
CA LYS A 10 -1.34 11.22 7.26
C LYS A 10 -0.82 10.40 6.09
N TYR A 11 -0.45 11.08 5.00
CA TYR A 11 0.17 10.47 3.83
C TYR A 11 1.50 9.80 4.19
N ALA A 12 2.39 10.54 4.87
CA ALA A 12 3.70 10.04 5.28
C ALA A 12 3.59 8.85 6.24
N ALA A 13 2.67 8.90 7.21
CA ALA A 13 2.41 7.79 8.13
C ALA A 13 2.00 6.51 7.39
N THR A 14 1.10 6.65 6.42
CA THR A 14 0.63 5.51 5.62
C THR A 14 1.74 4.95 4.72
N LEU A 15 2.56 5.83 4.13
CA LEU A 15 3.73 5.43 3.33
C LEU A 15 4.77 4.68 4.15
N VAL A 16 5.11 5.19 5.34
CA VAL A 16 6.08 4.56 6.26
C VAL A 16 5.58 3.18 6.64
N LYS A 17 4.32 3.07 7.05
CA LYS A 17 3.69 1.78 7.36
C LYS A 17 3.82 0.78 6.22
N GLN A 18 3.39 1.14 5.01
CA GLN A 18 3.45 0.24 3.86
C GLN A 18 4.89 -0.21 3.53
N ARG A 19 5.86 0.70 3.59
CA ARG A 19 7.27 0.38 3.30
C ARG A 19 7.87 -0.53 4.36
N ILE A 20 7.53 -0.31 5.62
CA ILE A 20 8.01 -1.16 6.71
C ILE A 20 7.37 -2.55 6.60
N GLU A 21 6.06 -2.66 6.37
CA GLU A 21 5.38 -3.96 6.17
C GLU A 21 6.06 -4.79 5.06
N TRP A 22 6.40 -4.17 3.92
CA TRP A 22 7.14 -4.85 2.85
C TRP A 22 8.56 -5.25 3.28
N THR A 23 9.24 -4.37 4.01
CA THR A 23 10.60 -4.63 4.48
C THR A 23 10.60 -5.78 5.50
N THR A 24 9.64 -5.83 6.41
CA THR A 24 9.51 -6.90 7.40
C THR A 24 9.13 -8.23 6.75
N ASP A 25 8.27 -8.21 5.72
CA ASP A 25 7.94 -9.41 4.94
C ASP A 25 9.16 -9.94 4.18
N GLU A 26 9.99 -9.06 3.60
CA GLU A 26 11.23 -9.45 2.93
C GLU A 26 12.26 -10.03 3.91
N ILE A 27 12.41 -9.43 5.09
CA ILE A 27 13.29 -9.95 6.16
C ILE A 27 12.79 -11.31 6.67
N GLY A 28 11.48 -11.47 6.91
CA GLY A 28 10.91 -12.72 7.41
C GLY A 28 10.85 -13.84 6.36
N GLY A 29 10.73 -13.48 5.08
CA GLY A 29 10.70 -14.42 3.95
C GLY A 29 12.10 -14.85 3.47
N ALA A 30 13.12 -14.03 3.66
CA ALA A 30 14.50 -14.46 3.51
C ALA A 30 14.80 -15.47 4.63
N MET A 31 15.09 -16.73 4.27
CA MET A 31 15.41 -17.78 5.24
C MET A 31 16.70 -17.42 6.01
N CYS A 32 16.57 -16.62 7.06
CA CYS A 32 17.69 -16.01 7.75
C CYS A 32 18.12 -16.86 8.95
N GLU A 33 19.35 -17.36 8.88
CA GLU A 33 20.15 -17.71 10.05
C GLU A 33 20.58 -16.40 10.75
N GLY A 34 19.72 -15.84 11.61
CA GLY A 34 20.00 -14.61 12.34
C GLY A 34 18.87 -14.17 13.26
N ASP A 35 19.20 -13.56 14.39
CA ASP A 35 18.25 -12.89 15.28
C ASP A 35 17.95 -11.48 14.72
N HIS A 36 16.70 -11.28 14.31
CA HIS A 36 16.19 -10.02 13.77
C HIS A 36 15.11 -9.40 14.66
N ASP A 37 14.87 -9.94 15.86
CA ASP A 37 13.77 -9.52 16.71
C ASP A 37 13.89 -8.03 17.07
N THR A 38 15.08 -7.60 17.51
CA THR A 38 15.30 -6.21 17.91
C THR A 38 15.10 -5.19 16.77
N PRO A 39 15.67 -5.36 15.56
CA PRO A 39 15.35 -4.50 14.42
C PRO A 39 13.87 -4.52 14.01
N LEU A 40 13.22 -5.67 14.04
CA LEU A 40 11.80 -5.79 13.67
C LEU A 40 10.90 -5.07 14.68
N ASP A 41 11.17 -5.21 15.98
CA ASP A 41 10.49 -4.48 17.05
C ASP A 41 10.66 -2.97 16.88
N ALA A 42 11.88 -2.50 16.62
CA ALA A 42 12.14 -1.07 16.40
C ALA A 42 11.40 -0.50 15.17
N LEU A 43 11.24 -1.30 14.11
CA LEU A 43 10.44 -0.92 12.94
C LEU A 43 8.94 -0.90 13.27
N HIS A 44 8.47 -1.84 14.08
CA HIS A 44 7.09 -1.87 14.55
C HIS A 44 6.76 -0.64 15.40
N ASP A 45 7.59 -0.34 16.39
CA ASP A 45 7.45 0.84 17.26
C ASP A 45 7.41 2.14 16.43
N LEU A 46 8.25 2.24 15.39
CA LEU A 46 8.24 3.39 14.48
C LEU A 46 6.91 3.55 13.73
N ILE A 47 6.26 2.45 13.32
CA ILE A 47 4.92 2.51 12.73
C ILE A 47 3.93 3.07 13.74
N GLU A 48 3.95 2.55 14.98
CA GLU A 48 3.01 2.95 16.03
C GLU A 48 3.16 4.44 16.38
N ASP A 49 4.39 4.90 16.57
CA ASP A 49 4.69 6.29 16.91
C ASP A 49 4.22 7.26 15.83
N VAL A 50 4.52 6.97 14.55
CA VAL A 50 4.12 7.83 13.44
C VAL A 50 2.60 7.80 13.23
N ALA A 51 1.96 6.64 13.42
CA ALA A 51 0.51 6.52 13.36
C ALA A 51 -0.17 7.31 14.50
N ALA A 52 0.37 7.28 15.72
CA ALA A 52 -0.13 8.04 16.85
C ALA A 52 -0.01 9.56 16.62
N LEU A 53 1.07 10.02 15.99
CA LEU A 53 1.22 11.43 15.58
C LEU A 53 0.18 11.81 14.51
N ALA A 54 -0.04 10.98 13.50
CA ALA A 54 -1.04 11.24 12.47
C ALA A 54 -2.49 11.23 13.00
N ALA A 55 -2.79 10.38 13.97
CA ALA A 55 -4.11 10.30 14.60
C ALA A 55 -4.51 11.57 15.38
N GLN A 56 -3.52 12.36 15.84
CA GLN A 56 -3.78 13.68 16.44
C GLN A 56 -4.32 14.70 15.42
N CYS A 57 -4.24 14.39 14.13
CA CYS A 57 -4.71 15.24 13.02
C CYS A 57 -6.12 14.87 12.51
N GLY A 58 -6.92 14.17 13.32
CA GLY A 58 -8.28 13.74 12.97
C GLY A 58 -8.31 12.33 12.39
N ASP A 59 -9.25 12.06 11.47
CA ASP A 59 -9.37 10.74 10.84
C ASP A 59 -8.09 10.40 10.04
N PRO A 60 -7.34 9.34 10.41
CA PRO A 60 -6.13 8.95 9.69
C PRO A 60 -6.41 8.37 8.30
N HIS A 61 -7.66 8.02 7.98
CA HIS A 61 -8.03 7.41 6.70
C HIS A 61 -8.52 8.42 5.65
N HIS A 62 -8.80 9.66 6.05
CA HIS A 62 -9.25 10.72 5.16
C HIS A 62 -8.44 12.01 5.32
N TYR A 63 -8.19 12.66 4.19
CA TYR A 63 -7.66 14.01 4.12
C TYR A 63 -8.73 15.04 4.52
N SER A 64 -8.29 16.27 4.76
CA SER A 64 -9.18 17.37 5.14
C SER A 64 -10.26 17.71 4.10
N ASP A 65 -10.03 17.36 2.82
CA ASP A 65 -10.98 17.52 1.72
C ASP A 65 -11.96 16.34 1.56
N GLY A 66 -11.88 15.33 2.44
CA GLY A 66 -12.70 14.13 2.43
C GLY A 66 -12.19 13.02 1.51
N ARG A 67 -11.10 13.23 0.76
CA ARG A 67 -10.46 12.18 -0.02
C ARG A 67 -9.82 11.13 0.90
N ARG A 68 -9.76 9.89 0.43
CA ARG A 68 -9.12 8.77 1.14
C ARG A 68 -7.60 8.87 1.07
N VAL A 69 -6.93 8.46 2.14
CA VAL A 69 -5.46 8.36 2.16
C VAL A 69 -5.00 7.12 1.41
N LYS A 70 -5.70 5.99 1.60
CA LYS A 70 -5.38 4.70 0.97
C LYS A 70 -6.64 4.04 0.42
N THR A 71 -6.53 3.38 -0.72
CA THR A 71 -7.52 2.41 -1.19
C THR A 71 -6.87 1.07 -1.48
N ALA A 72 -7.68 0.01 -1.41
CA ALA A 72 -7.24 -1.35 -1.61
C ALA A 72 -8.27 -2.10 -2.45
N ARG A 73 -7.80 -3.06 -3.25
CA ARG A 73 -8.63 -3.93 -4.07
C ARG A 73 -8.04 -5.32 -4.12
N GLU A 74 -8.88 -6.33 -3.93
CA GLU A 74 -8.48 -7.71 -4.09
C GLU A 74 -8.30 -8.05 -5.58
N ILE A 75 -7.16 -8.66 -5.92
CA ILE A 75 -6.85 -9.17 -7.26
C ILE A 75 -7.36 -10.61 -7.39
N GLU A 76 -7.05 -11.42 -6.38
CA GLU A 76 -7.53 -12.77 -6.17
C GLU A 76 -7.54 -13.06 -4.66
N PHE A 77 -8.12 -14.19 -4.25
CA PHE A 77 -8.25 -14.53 -2.84
C PHE A 77 -6.91 -14.44 -2.10
N GLY A 78 -6.81 -13.49 -1.15
CA GLY A 78 -5.60 -13.28 -0.35
C GLY A 78 -4.44 -12.59 -1.08
N LEU A 79 -4.66 -12.03 -2.29
CA LEU A 79 -3.76 -11.12 -2.97
C LEU A 79 -4.46 -9.78 -3.17
N VAL A 80 -4.04 -8.78 -2.39
CA VAL A 80 -4.59 -7.43 -2.42
C VAL A 80 -3.58 -6.48 -3.01
N THR A 81 -4.05 -5.57 -3.85
CA THR A 81 -3.29 -4.38 -4.24
C THR A 81 -3.77 -3.17 -3.47
N GLU A 82 -2.85 -2.27 -3.15
CA GLU A 82 -3.15 -1.03 -2.46
C GLU A 82 -2.54 0.17 -3.19
N HIS A 83 -3.14 1.33 -3.01
CA HIS A 83 -2.61 2.59 -3.49
C HIS A 83 -2.80 3.67 -2.43
N ILE A 84 -1.72 4.40 -2.14
CA ILE A 84 -1.71 5.54 -1.22
C ILE A 84 -1.74 6.81 -2.07
N TRP A 85 -2.84 7.53 -1.99
CA TRP A 85 -3.07 8.75 -2.78
C TRP A 85 -2.32 9.91 -2.17
N HIS A 86 -1.60 10.69 -2.97
CA HIS A 86 -0.95 11.91 -2.50
C HIS A 86 -1.99 12.96 -2.08
N PRO A 87 -1.73 13.76 -1.02
CA PRO A 87 -2.67 14.76 -0.52
C PRO A 87 -2.87 15.92 -1.50
N ASP A 88 -1.93 16.14 -2.42
CA ASP A 88 -2.12 16.97 -3.61
C ASP A 88 -2.68 16.15 -4.77
N PRO A 89 -3.94 16.34 -5.20
CA PRO A 89 -4.47 15.64 -6.36
C PRO A 89 -3.77 16.03 -7.67
N SER A 90 -3.17 17.22 -7.74
CA SER A 90 -2.52 17.70 -8.97
C SER A 90 -1.19 17.02 -9.25
N THR A 91 -0.62 16.31 -8.28
CA THR A 91 0.60 15.52 -8.44
C THR A 91 0.31 14.05 -8.73
N GLU A 92 -0.97 13.64 -8.72
CA GLU A 92 -1.36 12.27 -9.03
C GLU A 92 -1.65 12.11 -10.53
N GLU A 93 -1.11 11.04 -11.08
CA GLU A 93 -1.35 10.62 -12.45
C GLU A 93 -1.94 9.20 -12.45
N PRO A 94 -2.85 8.87 -13.38
CA PRO A 94 -3.28 7.49 -13.56
C PRO A 94 -2.07 6.58 -13.77
N ARG A 95 -2.02 5.48 -13.01
CA ARG A 95 -0.96 4.47 -13.16
C ARG A 95 -1.57 3.16 -13.57
N SER A 96 -0.79 2.37 -14.32
CA SER A 96 -1.15 1.00 -14.62
C SER A 96 0.06 0.09 -14.53
N TRP A 97 -0.18 -1.15 -14.10
CA TRP A 97 0.84 -2.19 -14.06
C TRP A 97 0.19 -3.56 -14.25
N ARG A 98 1.03 -4.56 -14.49
CA ARG A 98 0.61 -5.93 -14.77
C ARG A 98 1.42 -6.89 -13.91
N GLY A 99 0.81 -8.03 -13.58
CA GLY A 99 1.46 -9.12 -12.87
C GLY A 99 0.87 -10.47 -13.27
N THR A 100 1.45 -11.53 -12.74
CA THR A 100 0.97 -12.90 -12.91
C THR A 100 0.19 -13.32 -11.67
N LEU A 101 -0.88 -14.09 -11.85
CA LEU A 101 -1.59 -14.72 -10.73
C LEU A 101 -0.67 -15.69 -10.00
N ARG A 102 -0.93 -15.92 -8.70
CA ARG A 102 -0.17 -16.88 -7.90
C ARG A 102 -0.30 -18.27 -8.50
N HIS A 103 0.83 -18.98 -8.56
CA HIS A 103 0.93 -20.36 -9.02
C HIS A 103 2.14 -21.01 -8.39
N ASP A 104 2.08 -22.33 -8.27
CA ASP A 104 3.23 -23.11 -7.86
C ASP A 104 4.31 -23.03 -8.96
N PRO A 105 5.61 -22.97 -8.61
CA PRO A 105 6.68 -22.85 -9.60
C PRO A 105 6.73 -23.98 -10.63
N GLU A 106 6.14 -25.13 -10.31
CA GLU A 106 6.06 -26.31 -11.18
C GLU A 106 4.81 -26.31 -12.09
N GLU A 107 3.87 -25.39 -11.86
CA GLU A 107 2.63 -25.29 -12.62
C GLU A 107 2.68 -24.18 -13.69
N SER A 108 1.84 -24.32 -14.71
CA SER A 108 1.66 -23.25 -15.69
C SER A 108 0.96 -22.06 -15.03
N CYS A 109 1.43 -20.86 -15.33
CA CYS A 109 0.81 -19.63 -14.85
C CYS A 109 -0.68 -19.57 -15.25
N PRO A 110 -1.62 -19.46 -14.30
CA PRO A 110 -3.06 -19.56 -14.56
C PRO A 110 -3.63 -18.28 -15.19
N GLY A 111 -2.85 -17.20 -15.26
CA GLY A 111 -3.26 -15.96 -15.88
C GLY A 111 -2.43 -14.75 -15.48
N VAL A 112 -2.77 -13.62 -16.09
CA VAL A 112 -2.22 -12.31 -15.77
C VAL A 112 -3.32 -11.41 -15.21
N PHE A 113 -2.93 -10.44 -14.41
CA PHE A 113 -3.81 -9.36 -14.00
C PHE A 113 -3.24 -8.01 -14.46
N GLU A 114 -4.13 -7.06 -14.68
CA GLU A 114 -3.82 -5.67 -14.97
C GLU A 114 -4.51 -4.82 -13.90
N VAL A 115 -3.77 -3.88 -13.33
CA VAL A 115 -4.30 -2.92 -12.36
C VAL A 115 -4.16 -1.53 -12.93
N SER A 116 -5.16 -0.68 -12.70
CA SER A 116 -5.08 0.74 -12.98
C SER A 116 -5.69 1.58 -11.87
N THR A 117 -5.14 2.78 -11.63
CA THR A 117 -5.64 3.74 -10.65
C THR A 117 -6.30 4.93 -11.34
N ASP A 118 -7.39 5.44 -10.75
CA ASP A 118 -8.01 6.70 -11.16
C ASP A 118 -7.93 7.73 -10.02
N PRO A 119 -7.05 8.75 -10.15
CA PRO A 119 -6.91 9.81 -9.15
C PRO A 119 -8.17 10.62 -8.87
N ALA A 120 -9.08 10.75 -9.85
CA ALA A 120 -10.29 11.57 -9.69
C ALA A 120 -11.31 10.90 -8.76
N THR A 121 -11.42 9.57 -8.82
CA THR A 121 -12.36 8.77 -8.03
C THR A 121 -11.72 8.04 -6.86
N GLN A 122 -10.38 8.01 -6.82
CA GLN A 122 -9.57 7.23 -5.88
C GLN A 122 -9.83 5.72 -5.97
N GLU A 123 -10.24 5.25 -7.14
CA GLU A 123 -10.53 3.85 -7.39
C GLU A 123 -9.33 3.08 -7.95
N ILE A 124 -9.30 1.79 -7.63
CA ILE A 124 -8.37 0.81 -8.20
C ILE A 124 -9.21 -0.18 -9.01
N PHE A 125 -8.94 -0.25 -10.30
CA PHE A 125 -9.54 -1.19 -11.21
C PHE A 125 -8.61 -2.38 -11.39
N VAL A 126 -9.16 -3.59 -11.27
CA VAL A 126 -8.42 -4.83 -11.50
C VAL A 126 -9.12 -5.62 -12.60
N ARG A 127 -8.35 -6.07 -13.58
CA ARG A 127 -8.80 -6.95 -14.65
C ARG A 127 -7.93 -8.19 -14.67
N THR A 128 -8.55 -9.35 -14.52
CA THR A 128 -7.86 -10.64 -14.59
C THR A 128 -8.14 -11.33 -15.92
N VAL A 129 -7.08 -11.83 -16.57
CA VAL A 129 -7.13 -12.60 -17.82
C VAL A 129 -6.53 -13.96 -17.55
N ARG A 130 -7.37 -15.01 -17.51
CA ARG A 130 -6.94 -16.38 -17.25
C ARG A 130 -6.54 -17.09 -18.54
N ALA A 131 -5.48 -17.91 -18.45
CA ALA A 131 -5.14 -18.86 -19.51
C ALA A 131 -6.18 -20.01 -19.50
N ILE A 132 -6.61 -20.43 -20.69
CA ILE A 132 -7.56 -21.56 -20.88
C ILE A 132 -6.78 -22.86 -20.85
#